data_AF-A0A6J3BRI0-F1
#
_entry.id   AF-A0A6J3BRI0-F1
#
_cell.length_a   1.000
_cell.length_b   1.000
_cell.length_c   1.000
_cell.angle_alpha   90.00
_cell.angle_beta   90.00
_cell.angle_gamma   90.00
#
_symmetry.space_group_name_H-M   'P 1'
#
loop_
_entity.id
_entity.type
_entity.pdbx_description
1 polymer ?
#
loop_
_entity_poly.entity_id
_entity_poly.type
_entity_poly.pdbx_seq_one_letter_code
_entity_poly.pdbx_strand_id
1 'polypeptide(L)'
;MRERERERERERDRERERERERDRERSRERERERERERDRERERSRGRSRSEADSRREKEMEEEAREKKRLEKKAREKEAAYQERLRTWEGRERRKAKEYEKERERERCREEEREREAKRLKEFLEDYDDERDDHKFYKGKELQRRLGARVREAEADGRERAREAAELAALRRAVWAGRAEADAGARAAWERARRRHDAQYAPRPLLDASLAPPVQRAAARERERAAARERAARDLQRRLRARASRDLPPGAEPIDSDDSGGGASPQGAGAGAGAGAEAGL
;
A
#
# COMPACT_ATOMS: atom_id res chain seq x y z
N MET A 1 -8.13 19.21 -140.46
CA MET A 1 -7.30 20.16 -139.68
C MET A 1 -8.13 21.33 -139.12
N ARG A 2 -9.37 21.12 -138.60
CA ARG A 2 -10.19 22.20 -137.99
C ARG A 2 -10.81 21.84 -136.64
N GLU A 3 -10.89 20.56 -136.27
CA GLU A 3 -11.40 20.14 -134.94
C GLU A 3 -10.35 20.22 -133.82
N ARG A 4 -9.06 20.01 -134.14
CA ARG A 4 -7.96 20.12 -133.16
C ARG A 4 -7.74 21.52 -132.58
N GLU A 5 -8.17 22.59 -133.26
CA GLU A 5 -8.04 23.96 -132.75
C GLU A 5 -9.16 24.35 -131.78
N ARG A 6 -10.41 23.95 -132.06
CA ARG A 6 -11.55 24.20 -131.16
C ARG A 6 -11.44 23.47 -129.82
N GLU A 7 -10.80 22.30 -129.81
CA GLU A 7 -10.57 21.54 -128.59
C GLU A 7 -9.50 22.21 -127.70
N ARG A 8 -8.41 22.71 -128.31
CA ARG A 8 -7.35 23.47 -127.62
C ARG A 8 -7.86 24.80 -127.04
N GLU A 9 -8.81 25.45 -127.70
CA GLU A 9 -9.39 26.71 -127.21
C GLU A 9 -10.28 26.49 -125.98
N ARG A 10 -11.11 25.43 -125.98
CA ARG A 10 -11.90 25.01 -124.81
C ARG A 10 -11.04 24.56 -123.64
N GLU A 11 -9.89 23.97 -123.92
CA GLU A 11 -8.93 23.56 -122.88
C GLU A 11 -8.26 24.78 -122.21
N ARG A 12 -7.86 25.79 -123.00
CA ARG A 12 -7.32 27.05 -122.47
C ARG A 12 -8.32 27.85 -121.64
N ASP A 13 -9.60 27.84 -122.00
CA ASP A 13 -10.62 28.54 -121.22
C ASP A 13 -10.94 27.82 -119.91
N ARG A 14 -10.93 26.48 -119.88
CA ARG A 14 -11.00 25.72 -118.62
C ARG A 14 -9.78 25.94 -117.73
N GLU A 15 -8.59 26.10 -118.31
CA GLU A 15 -7.39 26.46 -117.55
C GLU A 15 -7.50 27.86 -116.93
N ARG A 16 -7.97 28.85 -117.69
CA ARG A 16 -8.20 30.21 -117.18
C ARG A 16 -9.25 30.28 -116.10
N GLU A 17 -10.31 29.48 -116.17
CA GLU A 17 -11.30 29.38 -115.09
C GLU A 17 -10.70 28.79 -113.81
N ARG A 18 -9.94 27.69 -113.93
CA ARG A 18 -9.24 27.08 -112.79
C ARG A 18 -8.23 28.01 -112.15
N GLU A 19 -7.56 28.85 -112.94
CA GLU A 19 -6.61 29.83 -112.43
C GLU A 19 -7.31 30.95 -111.65
N ARG A 20 -8.44 31.47 -112.16
CA ARG A 20 -9.27 32.46 -111.45
C ARG A 20 -9.89 31.90 -110.17
N GLU A 21 -10.21 30.61 -110.14
CA GLU A 21 -10.75 29.96 -108.95
C GLU A 21 -9.68 29.80 -107.86
N ARG A 22 -8.45 29.38 -108.22
CA ARG A 22 -7.30 29.34 -107.30
C ARG A 22 -6.94 30.72 -106.76
N ASP A 23 -7.04 31.76 -107.57
CA ASP A 23 -6.72 33.13 -107.13
C ASP A 23 -7.77 33.66 -106.13
N ARG A 24 -9.06 33.32 -106.32
CA ARG A 24 -10.11 33.63 -105.35
C ARG A 24 -9.94 32.85 -104.04
N GLU A 25 -9.54 31.59 -104.08
CA GLU A 25 -9.23 30.82 -102.87
C GLU A 25 -8.05 31.42 -102.10
N ARG A 26 -6.96 31.74 -102.80
CA ARG A 26 -5.77 32.35 -102.19
C ARG A 26 -6.07 33.72 -101.59
N SER A 27 -6.98 34.49 -102.19
CA SER A 27 -7.41 35.78 -101.64
C SER A 27 -8.29 35.61 -100.39
N ARG A 28 -9.18 34.61 -100.37
CA ARG A 28 -10.01 34.27 -99.18
C ARG A 28 -9.17 33.75 -98.01
N GLU A 29 -8.11 32.99 -98.26
CA GLU A 29 -7.18 32.56 -97.22
C GLU A 29 -6.42 33.74 -96.61
N ARG A 30 -5.92 34.68 -97.44
CA ARG A 30 -5.23 35.88 -96.96
C ARG A 30 -6.12 36.79 -96.13
N GLU A 31 -7.42 36.89 -96.45
CA GLU A 31 -8.37 37.62 -95.60
C GLU A 31 -8.60 36.94 -94.26
N ARG A 32 -8.79 35.61 -94.25
CA ARG A 32 -8.96 34.83 -93.00
C ARG A 32 -7.71 34.89 -92.10
N GLU A 33 -6.51 34.94 -92.67
CA GLU A 33 -5.29 35.13 -91.89
C GLU A 33 -5.22 36.51 -91.26
N ARG A 34 -5.48 37.58 -92.03
CA ARG A 34 -5.47 38.95 -91.51
C ARG A 34 -6.52 39.19 -90.43
N GLU A 35 -7.67 38.53 -90.52
CA GLU A 35 -8.72 38.62 -89.52
C GLU A 35 -8.30 37.93 -88.21
N ARG A 36 -7.70 36.73 -88.29
CA ARG A 36 -7.15 36.02 -87.12
C ARG A 36 -5.97 36.73 -86.48
N GLU A 37 -5.19 37.48 -87.24
CA GLU A 37 -4.06 38.25 -86.70
C GLU A 37 -4.54 39.47 -85.91
N ARG A 38 -5.54 40.20 -86.43
CA ARG A 38 -6.15 41.34 -85.71
C ARG A 38 -6.89 40.94 -84.45
N ASP A 39 -7.49 39.74 -84.42
CA ASP A 39 -8.17 39.24 -83.22
C ASP A 39 -7.17 38.88 -82.10
N ARG A 40 -6.06 38.23 -82.45
CA ARG A 40 -4.98 37.93 -81.49
C ARG A 40 -4.30 39.17 -80.94
N GLU A 41 -4.14 40.22 -81.76
CA GLU A 41 -3.52 41.47 -81.33
C GLU A 41 -4.44 42.28 -80.38
N ARG A 42 -5.76 42.20 -80.58
CA ARG A 42 -6.76 42.78 -79.66
C ARG A 42 -6.90 42.01 -78.35
N GLU A 43 -6.78 40.69 -78.36
CA GLU A 43 -6.73 39.88 -77.13
C GLU A 43 -5.50 40.21 -76.28
N ARG A 44 -4.32 40.32 -76.91
CA ARG A 44 -3.06 40.57 -76.19
C ARG A 44 -2.98 41.97 -75.58
N SER A 45 -3.55 42.97 -76.24
CA SER A 45 -3.57 44.36 -75.77
C SER A 45 -4.59 44.63 -74.66
N ARG A 46 -5.68 43.85 -74.58
CA ARG A 46 -6.67 43.95 -73.49
C ARG A 46 -6.38 43.05 -72.29
N GLY A 47 -5.65 41.96 -72.48
CA GLY A 47 -5.30 41.03 -71.39
C GLY A 47 -4.32 41.60 -70.37
N ARG A 48 -3.38 42.47 -70.78
CA ARG A 48 -2.23 42.83 -69.92
C ARG A 48 -2.49 43.92 -68.88
N SER A 49 -3.43 44.83 -69.10
CA SER A 49 -3.74 45.90 -68.13
C SER A 49 -4.88 45.56 -67.17
N ARG A 50 -5.68 44.54 -67.48
CA ARG A 50 -6.76 44.05 -66.61
C ARG A 50 -6.29 42.88 -65.73
N SER A 51 -5.35 42.05 -66.20
CA SER A 51 -4.99 40.77 -65.56
C SER A 51 -4.36 40.84 -64.17
N GLU A 52 -3.52 41.83 -63.82
CA GLU A 52 -2.90 41.85 -62.47
C GLU A 52 -3.83 42.36 -61.37
N ALA A 53 -4.64 43.39 -61.65
CA ALA A 53 -5.60 43.93 -60.69
C ALA A 53 -6.81 42.97 -60.50
N ASP A 54 -7.26 42.34 -61.58
CA ASP A 54 -8.33 41.32 -61.53
C ASP A 54 -7.81 40.03 -60.87
N SER A 55 -6.56 39.60 -61.13
CA SER A 55 -5.96 38.45 -60.42
C SER A 55 -5.72 38.72 -58.93
N ARG A 56 -5.44 39.97 -58.53
CA ARG A 56 -5.37 40.34 -57.10
C ARG A 56 -6.74 40.28 -56.44
N ARG A 57 -7.79 40.81 -57.09
CA ARG A 57 -9.17 40.70 -56.60
C ARG A 57 -9.68 39.27 -56.58
N GLU A 58 -9.33 38.47 -57.57
CA GLU A 58 -9.66 37.05 -57.63
C GLU A 58 -8.97 36.27 -56.51
N LYS A 59 -7.70 36.59 -56.22
CA LYS A 59 -6.97 36.05 -55.06
C LYS A 59 -7.58 36.49 -53.73
N GLU A 60 -7.99 37.75 -53.60
CA GLU A 60 -8.70 38.25 -52.41
C GLU A 60 -10.03 37.53 -52.22
N MET A 61 -10.84 37.36 -53.27
CA MET A 61 -12.10 36.61 -53.21
C MET A 61 -11.89 35.11 -52.95
N GLU A 62 -10.79 34.53 -53.47
CA GLU A 62 -10.41 33.14 -53.20
C GLU A 62 -9.93 32.96 -51.75
N GLU A 63 -9.18 33.92 -51.22
CA GLU A 63 -8.76 33.97 -49.81
C GLU A 63 -9.97 34.15 -48.89
N GLU A 64 -10.88 35.07 -49.20
CA GLU A 64 -12.16 35.23 -48.49
C GLU A 64 -13.01 33.95 -48.52
N ALA A 65 -13.04 33.22 -49.65
CA ALA A 65 -13.73 31.94 -49.74
C ALA A 65 -13.05 30.85 -48.87
N ARG A 66 -11.72 30.85 -48.78
CA ARG A 66 -10.96 29.95 -47.88
C ARG A 66 -11.18 30.32 -46.42
N GLU A 67 -11.25 31.60 -46.10
CA GLU A 67 -11.56 32.09 -44.76
C GLU A 67 -13.00 31.77 -44.37
N LYS A 68 -13.97 31.97 -45.26
CA LYS A 68 -15.37 31.57 -45.04
C LYS A 68 -15.50 30.07 -44.79
N LYS A 69 -14.83 29.24 -45.59
CA LYS A 69 -14.76 27.78 -45.38
C LYS A 69 -14.09 27.40 -44.05
N ARG A 70 -13.04 28.12 -43.64
CA ARG A 70 -12.37 27.89 -42.35
C ARG A 70 -13.24 28.29 -41.17
N LEU A 71 -13.98 29.40 -41.27
CA LEU A 71 -14.90 29.84 -40.24
C LEU A 71 -16.12 28.92 -40.14
N GLU A 72 -16.64 28.47 -41.28
CA GLU A 72 -17.69 27.46 -41.36
C GLU A 72 -17.23 26.12 -40.75
N LYS A 73 -16.02 25.67 -41.08
CA LYS A 73 -15.42 24.47 -40.45
C LYS A 73 -15.26 24.66 -38.94
N LYS A 74 -14.79 25.82 -38.48
CA LYS A 74 -14.69 26.14 -37.05
C LYS A 74 -16.06 26.21 -36.37
N ALA A 75 -17.09 26.73 -37.04
CA ALA A 75 -18.45 26.77 -36.52
C ALA A 75 -19.02 25.35 -36.39
N ARG A 76 -18.83 24.52 -37.41
CA ARG A 76 -19.23 23.12 -37.41
C ARG A 76 -18.45 22.29 -36.40
N GLU A 77 -17.16 22.55 -36.22
CA GLU A 77 -16.34 21.93 -35.16
C GLU A 77 -16.78 22.37 -33.77
N LYS A 78 -17.13 23.64 -33.55
CA LYS A 78 -17.69 24.14 -32.29
C LYS A 78 -19.05 23.51 -32.00
N GLU A 79 -19.91 23.40 -33.02
CA GLU A 79 -21.21 22.75 -32.93
C GLU A 79 -21.06 21.24 -32.62
N ALA A 80 -20.17 20.54 -33.32
CA ALA A 80 -19.85 19.14 -33.04
C ALA A 80 -19.26 18.97 -31.62
N ALA A 81 -18.39 19.87 -31.17
CA ALA A 81 -17.82 19.83 -29.82
C ALA A 81 -18.86 20.11 -28.73
N TYR A 82 -19.90 20.90 -29.02
CA TYR A 82 -21.03 21.09 -28.12
C TYR A 82 -21.92 19.84 -28.08
N GLN A 83 -22.23 19.26 -29.24
CA GLN A 83 -23.02 18.04 -29.35
C GLN A 83 -22.32 16.83 -28.70
N GLU A 84 -21.01 16.67 -28.86
CA GLU A 84 -20.23 15.62 -28.19
C GLU A 84 -20.21 15.79 -26.67
N ARG A 85 -20.10 17.04 -26.19
CA ARG A 85 -20.22 17.34 -24.76
C ARG A 85 -21.62 17.01 -24.23
N LEU A 86 -22.65 17.35 -24.98
CA LEU A 86 -24.04 17.02 -24.64
C LEU A 86 -24.25 15.50 -24.61
N ARG A 87 -23.81 14.77 -25.63
CA ARG A 87 -23.86 13.30 -25.68
C ARG A 87 -23.08 12.65 -24.55
N THR A 88 -21.93 13.20 -24.18
CA THR A 88 -21.15 12.73 -23.03
C THR A 88 -21.91 12.95 -21.72
N TRP A 89 -22.56 14.10 -21.57
CA TRP A 89 -23.38 14.42 -20.40
C TRP A 89 -24.61 13.51 -20.32
N GLU A 90 -25.38 13.38 -21.40
CA GLU A 90 -26.52 12.45 -21.49
C GLU A 90 -26.09 10.99 -21.27
N GLY A 91 -24.90 10.61 -21.77
CA GLY A 91 -24.33 9.28 -21.55
C GLY A 91 -23.99 9.02 -20.09
N ARG A 92 -23.49 10.03 -19.36
CA ARG A 92 -23.25 9.93 -17.91
C ARG A 92 -24.56 9.79 -17.15
N GLU A 93 -25.58 10.60 -17.48
CA GLU A 93 -26.91 10.49 -16.85
C GLU A 93 -27.56 9.12 -17.12
N ARG A 94 -27.46 8.59 -18.35
CA ARG A 94 -27.93 7.24 -18.69
C ARG A 94 -27.18 6.15 -17.92
N ARG A 95 -25.86 6.29 -17.73
CA ARG A 95 -25.07 5.35 -16.92
C ARG A 95 -25.49 5.42 -15.46
N LYS A 96 -25.68 6.63 -14.93
CA LYS A 96 -26.13 6.84 -13.56
C LYS A 96 -27.53 6.26 -13.32
N ALA A 97 -28.45 6.44 -14.25
CA ALA A 97 -29.77 5.82 -14.20
C ALA A 97 -29.69 4.28 -14.18
N LYS A 98 -28.87 3.69 -15.05
CA LYS A 98 -28.62 2.24 -15.07
C LYS A 98 -27.94 1.72 -13.80
N GLU A 99 -27.07 2.52 -13.18
CA GLU A 99 -26.46 2.18 -11.88
C GLU A 99 -27.52 2.08 -10.79
N TYR A 100 -28.44 3.05 -10.70
CA TYR A 100 -29.53 3.02 -9.73
C TYR A 100 -30.52 1.87 -9.97
N GLU A 101 -30.82 1.59 -11.24
CA GLU A 101 -31.66 0.45 -11.61
C GLU A 101 -31.02 -0.87 -11.18
N LYS A 102 -29.73 -1.05 -11.49
CA LYS A 102 -28.95 -2.22 -11.09
C LYS A 102 -28.80 -2.34 -9.56
N GLU A 103 -28.68 -1.22 -8.86
CA GLU A 103 -28.65 -1.19 -7.39
C GLU A 103 -29.98 -1.62 -6.80
N ARG A 104 -31.11 -1.14 -7.34
CA ARG A 104 -32.46 -1.60 -6.95
C ARG A 104 -32.68 -3.07 -7.25
N GLU A 105 -32.19 -3.60 -8.36
CA GLU A 105 -32.25 -5.04 -8.65
C GLU A 105 -31.42 -5.86 -7.67
N ARG A 106 -30.21 -5.41 -7.32
CA ARG A 106 -29.38 -6.05 -6.29
C ARG A 106 -30.05 -6.04 -4.93
N GLU A 107 -30.70 -4.93 -4.56
CA GLU A 107 -31.45 -4.82 -3.32
C GLU A 107 -32.64 -5.78 -3.28
N ARG A 108 -33.43 -5.84 -4.36
CA ARG A 108 -34.52 -6.81 -4.51
C ARG A 108 -34.03 -8.25 -4.43
N CYS A 109 -32.92 -8.58 -5.09
CA CYS A 109 -32.32 -9.91 -5.01
C CYS A 109 -31.90 -10.27 -3.57
N ARG A 110 -31.28 -9.33 -2.84
CA ARG A 110 -30.93 -9.52 -1.42
C ARG A 110 -32.15 -9.65 -0.53
N GLU A 111 -33.23 -8.95 -0.84
CA GLU A 111 -34.50 -9.07 -0.12
C GLU A 111 -35.17 -10.41 -0.40
N GLU A 112 -35.24 -10.84 -1.66
CA GLU A 112 -35.71 -12.17 -2.03
C GLU A 112 -34.87 -13.29 -1.39
N GLU A 113 -33.55 -13.13 -1.32
CA GLU A 113 -32.69 -14.05 -0.57
C GLU A 113 -33.09 -14.07 0.89
N ARG A 114 -33.18 -12.90 1.56
CA ARG A 114 -33.64 -12.82 2.96
C ARG A 114 -35.03 -13.43 3.16
N GLU A 115 -35.95 -13.25 2.23
CA GLU A 115 -37.28 -13.84 2.29
C GLU A 115 -37.25 -15.35 2.06
N ARG A 116 -36.44 -15.85 1.12
CA ARG A 116 -36.25 -17.29 0.91
C ARG A 116 -35.57 -17.93 2.11
N GLU A 117 -34.60 -17.25 2.72
CA GLU A 117 -33.97 -17.67 3.96
C GLU A 117 -34.94 -17.67 5.13
N ALA A 118 -35.78 -16.64 5.25
CA ALA A 118 -36.83 -16.57 6.25
C ALA A 118 -37.89 -17.67 6.05
N LYS A 119 -38.31 -17.93 4.80
CA LYS A 119 -39.23 -19.02 4.46
C LYS A 119 -38.61 -20.38 4.75
N ARG A 120 -37.35 -20.60 4.37
CA ARG A 120 -36.60 -21.83 4.66
C ARG A 120 -36.42 -22.04 6.17
N LEU A 121 -36.11 -20.98 6.92
CA LEU A 121 -35.98 -21.05 8.37
C LEU A 121 -37.33 -21.28 9.04
N LYS A 122 -38.40 -20.67 8.51
CA LYS A 122 -39.77 -20.89 8.97
C LYS A 122 -40.21 -22.34 8.76
N GLU A 123 -40.03 -22.88 7.56
CA GLU A 123 -40.30 -24.29 7.25
C GLU A 123 -39.47 -25.22 8.13
N PHE A 124 -38.17 -24.93 8.30
CA PHE A 124 -37.31 -25.69 9.21
C PHE A 124 -37.81 -25.69 10.66
N LEU A 125 -38.35 -24.58 11.16
CA LEU A 125 -38.89 -24.47 12.51
C LEU A 125 -40.26 -25.14 12.67
N GLU A 126 -41.08 -25.19 11.61
CA GLU A 126 -42.37 -25.89 11.63
C GLU A 126 -42.20 -27.41 11.77
N ASP A 127 -41.12 -27.97 11.21
CA ASP A 127 -40.81 -29.40 11.26
C ASP A 127 -39.77 -29.78 12.34
N TYR A 128 -39.29 -28.82 13.14
CA TYR A 128 -38.27 -29.06 14.17
C TYR A 128 -38.90 -29.71 15.41
N ASP A 129 -38.41 -30.91 15.76
CA ASP A 129 -38.83 -31.64 16.96
C ASP A 129 -37.65 -31.73 17.92
N ASP A 130 -37.71 -30.96 19.01
CA ASP A 130 -36.63 -30.84 20.00
C ASP A 130 -36.22 -32.22 20.57
N GLU A 131 -37.18 -33.11 20.88
CA GLU A 131 -36.84 -34.41 21.50
C GLU A 131 -36.07 -35.34 20.56
N ARG A 132 -36.32 -35.21 19.25
CA ARG A 132 -35.69 -36.02 18.21
C ARG A 132 -34.39 -35.39 17.71
N ASP A 133 -34.42 -34.11 17.41
CA ASP A 133 -33.39 -33.44 16.61
C ASP A 133 -32.29 -32.79 17.50
N ASP A 134 -32.59 -32.40 18.75
CA ASP A 134 -31.58 -31.83 19.68
C ASP A 134 -30.58 -32.85 20.21
N HIS A 135 -30.93 -34.15 20.25
CA HIS A 135 -30.00 -35.19 20.72
C HIS A 135 -28.70 -35.20 19.91
N LYS A 136 -28.78 -34.86 18.62
CA LYS A 136 -27.63 -34.73 17.71
C LYS A 136 -26.81 -33.47 17.98
N PHE A 137 -27.45 -32.41 18.48
CA PHE A 137 -26.81 -31.10 18.72
C PHE A 137 -26.02 -31.10 20.04
N TYR A 138 -26.54 -31.74 21.08
CA TYR A 138 -25.97 -31.70 22.44
C TYR A 138 -25.17 -32.95 22.82
N LYS A 139 -24.99 -33.91 21.91
CA LYS A 139 -24.28 -35.16 22.23
C LYS A 139 -23.30 -35.58 21.13
N GLY A 140 -22.21 -36.21 21.56
CA GLY A 140 -21.28 -36.92 20.67
C GLY A 140 -20.43 -36.02 19.77
N LYS A 141 -20.22 -36.48 18.53
CA LYS A 141 -19.21 -35.96 17.58
C LYS A 141 -19.45 -34.52 17.14
N GLU A 142 -20.71 -34.09 17.05
CA GLU A 142 -21.07 -32.74 16.60
C GLU A 142 -20.77 -31.68 17.66
N LEU A 143 -21.05 -31.99 18.93
CA LEU A 143 -20.65 -31.16 20.06
C LEU A 143 -19.12 -31.04 20.12
N GLN A 144 -18.40 -32.14 19.96
CA GLN A 144 -16.93 -32.14 19.92
C GLN A 144 -16.37 -31.32 18.75
N ARG A 145 -17.01 -31.37 17.57
CA ARG A 145 -16.63 -30.56 16.41
C ARG A 145 -16.73 -29.06 16.71
N ARG A 146 -17.77 -28.63 17.41
CA ARG A 146 -17.99 -27.22 17.78
C ARG A 146 -17.06 -26.75 18.89
N LEU A 147 -16.82 -27.59 19.89
CA LEU A 147 -15.77 -27.32 20.87
C LEU A 147 -14.41 -27.18 20.17
N GLY A 148 -14.12 -28.06 19.21
CA GLY A 148 -12.93 -27.94 18.37
C GLY A 148 -12.90 -26.67 17.52
N ALA A 149 -14.04 -26.23 16.97
CA ALA A 149 -14.13 -24.97 16.23
C ALA A 149 -13.85 -23.76 17.13
N ARG A 150 -14.42 -23.72 18.34
CA ARG A 150 -14.13 -22.68 19.34
C ARG A 150 -12.68 -22.67 19.78
N VAL A 151 -12.06 -23.84 19.95
CA VAL A 151 -10.62 -23.92 20.25
C VAL A 151 -9.80 -23.36 19.09
N ARG A 152 -10.13 -23.70 17.84
CA ARG A 152 -9.44 -23.16 16.65
C ARG A 152 -9.60 -21.65 16.51
N GLU A 153 -10.78 -21.12 16.83
CA GLU A 153 -11.06 -19.69 16.87
C GLU A 153 -10.23 -19.01 17.97
N ALA A 154 -10.26 -19.52 19.20
CA ALA A 154 -9.44 -19.01 20.29
C ALA A 154 -7.93 -19.07 20.00
N GLU A 155 -7.47 -20.09 19.28
CA GLU A 155 -6.09 -20.17 18.78
C GLU A 155 -5.82 -19.16 17.66
N ALA A 156 -6.77 -18.90 16.77
CA ALA A 156 -6.64 -17.87 15.74
C ALA A 156 -6.53 -16.48 16.36
N ASP A 157 -7.42 -16.15 17.31
CA ASP A 157 -7.37 -14.92 18.09
C ASP A 157 -6.07 -14.84 18.89
N GLY A 158 -5.60 -15.96 19.43
CA GLY A 158 -4.31 -16.06 20.12
C GLY A 158 -3.14 -15.75 19.20
N ARG A 159 -3.15 -16.28 17.97
CA ARG A 159 -2.15 -15.98 16.94
C ARG A 159 -2.19 -14.52 16.51
N GLU A 160 -3.37 -13.93 16.36
CA GLU A 160 -3.54 -12.51 16.02
C GLU A 160 -3.00 -11.60 17.14
N ARG A 161 -3.42 -11.84 18.39
CA ARG A 161 -2.87 -11.14 19.57
C ARG A 161 -1.35 -11.28 19.68
N ALA A 162 -0.80 -12.45 19.36
CA ALA A 162 0.65 -12.67 19.39
C ALA A 162 1.38 -11.87 18.28
N ARG A 163 0.79 -11.75 17.09
CA ARG A 163 1.32 -10.91 16.00
C ARG A 163 1.29 -9.44 16.39
N GLU A 164 0.17 -8.94 16.86
CA GLU A 164 0.05 -7.56 17.35
C GLU A 164 1.04 -7.28 18.48
N ALA A 165 1.18 -8.21 19.45
CA ALA A 165 2.16 -8.08 20.53
C ALA A 165 3.60 -8.05 20.00
N ALA A 166 3.92 -8.86 18.98
CA ALA A 166 5.23 -8.86 18.34
C ALA A 166 5.50 -7.56 17.57
N GLU A 167 4.49 -7.00 16.89
CA GLU A 167 4.57 -5.71 16.22
C GLU A 167 4.75 -4.56 17.21
N LEU A 168 3.96 -4.53 18.29
CA LEU A 168 4.13 -3.57 19.38
C LEU A 168 5.50 -3.69 20.04
N ALA A 169 6.00 -4.91 20.23
CA ALA A 169 7.34 -5.14 20.76
C ALA A 169 8.42 -4.70 19.75
N ALA A 170 8.21 -4.88 18.46
CA ALA A 170 9.11 -4.42 17.41
C ALA A 170 9.15 -2.89 17.32
N LEU A 171 7.99 -2.23 17.37
CA LEU A 171 7.88 -0.77 17.46
C LEU A 171 8.52 -0.27 18.76
N ARG A 172 8.28 -0.95 19.89
CA ARG A 172 8.93 -0.64 21.17
C ARG A 172 10.44 -0.78 21.08
N ARG A 173 10.95 -1.81 20.41
CA ARG A 173 12.39 -1.92 20.15
C ARG A 173 12.88 -0.81 19.23
N ALA A 174 12.21 -0.53 18.12
CA ALA A 174 12.63 0.51 17.18
C ALA A 174 12.68 1.90 17.82
N VAL A 175 11.68 2.26 18.61
CA VAL A 175 11.59 3.58 19.27
C VAL A 175 12.55 3.68 20.47
N TRP A 176 12.75 2.61 21.24
CA TRP A 176 13.57 2.66 22.46
C TRP A 176 14.99 2.09 22.34
N ALA A 177 15.34 1.32 21.31
CA ALA A 177 16.67 0.73 21.16
C ALA A 177 17.76 1.78 20.97
N GLY A 178 17.49 2.87 20.24
CA GLY A 178 18.41 4.01 20.12
C GLY A 178 18.27 5.02 21.26
N ARG A 179 17.14 5.01 21.99
CA ARG A 179 16.90 5.93 23.10
C ARG A 179 17.54 5.45 24.39
N ALA A 180 17.70 4.14 24.62
CA ALA A 180 18.21 3.59 25.87
C ALA A 180 19.66 3.99 26.20
N GLU A 181 20.55 4.09 25.22
CA GLU A 181 21.93 4.55 25.45
C GLU A 181 22.02 6.08 25.65
N ALA A 182 21.26 6.86 24.88
CA ALA A 182 21.10 8.30 25.10
C ALA A 182 20.44 8.59 26.47
N ASP A 183 19.49 7.76 26.89
CA ASP A 183 18.84 7.82 28.21
C ASP A 183 19.79 7.39 29.32
N ALA A 184 20.75 6.48 29.13
CA ALA A 184 21.67 6.09 30.19
C ALA A 184 22.57 7.27 30.61
N GLY A 185 23.07 8.03 29.62
CA GLY A 185 23.80 9.29 29.86
C GLY A 185 22.91 10.37 30.48
N ALA A 186 21.68 10.54 29.97
CA ALA A 186 20.72 11.51 30.48
C ALA A 186 20.20 11.15 31.89
N ARG A 187 19.99 9.87 32.20
CA ARG A 187 19.61 9.34 33.52
C ARG A 187 20.73 9.49 34.51
N ALA A 188 21.97 9.14 34.14
CA ALA A 188 23.13 9.37 35.01
C ALA A 188 23.37 10.88 35.24
N ALA A 189 23.12 11.73 34.24
CA ALA A 189 23.17 13.18 34.40
C ALA A 189 22.05 13.71 35.31
N TRP A 190 20.83 13.21 35.15
CA TRP A 190 19.68 13.52 36.00
C TRP A 190 19.90 13.04 37.43
N GLU A 191 20.44 11.84 37.65
CA GLU A 191 20.78 11.34 38.98
C GLU A 191 21.89 12.17 39.63
N ARG A 192 22.91 12.60 38.88
CA ARG A 192 23.92 13.54 39.37
C ARG A 192 23.31 14.89 39.73
N ALA A 193 22.41 15.42 38.89
CA ALA A 193 21.72 16.68 39.16
C ALA A 193 20.81 16.57 40.39
N ARG A 194 20.07 15.46 40.54
CA ARG A 194 19.25 15.16 41.71
C ARG A 194 20.10 15.05 42.96
N ARG A 195 21.21 14.30 42.94
CA ARG A 195 22.15 14.23 44.08
C ARG A 195 22.74 15.58 44.45
N ARG A 196 23.03 16.45 43.47
CA ARG A 196 23.49 17.82 43.72
C ARG A 196 22.42 18.67 44.38
N HIS A 197 21.19 18.59 43.88
CA HIS A 197 20.04 19.27 44.46
C HIS A 197 19.77 18.78 45.89
N ASP A 198 19.68 17.45 46.07
CA ASP A 198 19.48 16.83 47.37
C ASP A 198 20.61 17.19 48.34
N ALA A 199 21.86 17.31 47.89
CA ALA A 199 22.99 17.74 48.72
C ALA A 199 22.95 19.24 49.08
N GLN A 200 22.36 20.09 48.22
CA GLN A 200 22.16 21.52 48.53
C GLN A 200 21.13 21.70 49.65
N TYR A 201 20.11 20.85 49.67
CA TYR A 201 19.05 20.89 50.69
C TYR A 201 19.23 19.83 51.78
N ALA A 202 20.34 19.07 51.74
CA ALA A 202 20.65 18.10 52.77
C ALA A 202 20.99 18.85 54.06
N PRO A 203 20.24 18.63 55.16
CA PRO A 203 20.54 19.27 56.42
C PRO A 203 21.94 18.86 56.86
N ARG A 204 22.84 19.85 57.03
CA ARG A 204 24.18 19.60 57.56
C ARG A 204 24.03 19.17 59.02
N PRO A 205 24.31 17.91 59.37
CA PRO A 205 24.12 17.46 60.75
C PRO A 205 25.08 18.23 61.65
N LEU A 206 24.54 18.88 62.68
CA LEU A 206 25.32 19.67 63.65
C LEU A 206 26.17 18.80 64.59
N LEU A 207 26.00 17.48 64.54
CA LEU A 207 26.81 16.49 65.22
C LEU A 207 27.26 15.44 64.22
N ASP A 208 28.57 15.23 64.13
CA ASP A 208 29.15 14.20 63.26
C ASP A 208 28.77 12.82 63.80
N ALA A 209 27.78 12.17 63.18
CA ALA A 209 27.29 10.85 63.57
C ALA A 209 28.35 9.73 63.47
N SER A 210 29.54 10.04 62.93
CA SER A 210 30.70 9.14 62.93
C SER A 210 31.42 9.05 64.30
N LEU A 211 31.15 9.99 65.22
CA LEU A 211 31.56 9.88 66.61
C LEU A 211 30.60 8.94 67.36
N ALA A 212 30.61 7.67 66.98
CA ALA A 212 29.95 6.63 67.75
C ALA A 212 30.43 6.71 69.21
N PRO A 213 29.54 6.60 70.21
CA PRO A 213 29.90 6.74 71.61
C PRO A 213 31.05 5.76 71.94
N PRO A 214 32.00 6.13 72.82
CA PRO A 214 33.23 5.38 73.04
C PRO A 214 32.99 3.89 73.33
N VAL A 215 31.83 3.58 73.93
CA VAL A 215 31.35 2.22 74.21
C VAL A 215 31.10 1.38 72.94
N GLN A 216 30.50 1.98 71.90
CA GLN A 216 30.23 1.30 70.63
C GLN A 216 31.52 1.11 69.82
N ARG A 217 32.47 2.05 69.90
CA ARG A 217 33.80 1.91 69.28
C ARG A 217 34.64 0.84 69.98
N ALA A 218 34.57 0.78 71.31
CA ALA A 218 35.19 -0.29 72.09
C ALA A 218 34.60 -1.66 71.75
N ALA A 219 33.27 -1.78 71.66
CA ALA A 219 32.60 -3.01 71.25
C ALA A 219 32.94 -3.43 69.80
N ALA A 220 33.04 -2.49 68.87
CA ALA A 220 33.47 -2.79 67.50
C ALA A 220 34.92 -3.30 67.44
N ARG A 221 35.84 -2.66 68.19
CA ARG A 221 37.23 -3.11 68.33
C ARG A 221 37.35 -4.47 69.01
N GLU A 222 36.48 -4.75 69.97
CA GLU A 222 36.43 -6.04 70.67
C GLU A 222 35.90 -7.16 69.77
N ARG A 223 34.86 -6.88 68.97
CA ARG A 223 34.39 -7.78 67.89
C ARG A 223 35.46 -8.04 66.83
N GLU A 224 36.21 -7.01 66.44
CA GLU A 224 37.31 -7.16 65.49
C GLU A 224 38.46 -7.99 66.08
N ARG A 225 38.79 -7.78 67.37
CA ARG A 225 39.77 -8.60 68.11
C ARG A 225 39.29 -10.04 68.28
N ALA A 226 37.99 -10.27 68.53
CA ALA A 226 37.40 -11.59 68.62
C ALA A 226 37.44 -12.31 67.26
N ALA A 227 37.10 -11.62 66.17
CA ALA A 227 37.22 -12.15 64.82
C ALA A 227 38.69 -12.45 64.45
N ALA A 228 39.65 -11.63 64.90
CA ALA A 228 41.08 -11.90 64.70
C ALA A 228 41.56 -13.13 65.50
N ARG A 229 41.11 -13.29 66.75
CA ARG A 229 41.36 -14.49 67.57
C ARG A 229 40.77 -15.74 66.93
N GLU A 230 39.56 -15.66 66.38
CA GLU A 230 38.90 -16.75 65.67
C GLU A 230 39.67 -17.13 64.39
N ARG A 231 40.12 -16.15 63.60
CA ARG A 231 40.99 -16.39 62.44
C ARG A 231 42.31 -17.06 62.86
N ALA A 232 42.95 -16.58 63.92
CA ALA A 232 44.18 -17.18 64.44
C ALA A 232 43.99 -18.60 64.98
N ALA A 233 42.84 -18.88 65.63
CA ALA A 233 42.49 -20.22 66.10
C ALA A 233 42.25 -21.18 64.93
N ARG A 234 41.58 -20.73 63.86
CA ARG A 234 41.42 -21.50 62.61
C ARG A 234 42.77 -21.79 61.96
N ASP A 235 43.67 -20.81 61.93
CA ASP A 235 45.03 -20.99 61.40
C ASP A 235 45.86 -21.96 62.24
N LEU A 236 45.78 -21.88 63.57
CA LEU A 236 46.43 -22.83 64.47
C LEU A 236 45.86 -24.25 64.29
N GLN A 237 44.55 -24.40 64.20
CA GLN A 237 43.89 -25.68 63.94
C GLN A 237 44.32 -26.26 62.59
N ARG A 238 44.45 -25.42 61.55
CA ARG A 238 45.00 -25.82 60.26
C ARG A 238 46.45 -26.32 60.39
N ARG A 239 47.29 -25.61 61.14
CA ARG A 239 48.69 -26.00 61.39
C ARG A 239 48.80 -27.30 62.20
N LEU A 240 47.96 -27.48 63.22
CA LEU A 240 47.92 -28.70 64.02
C LEU A 240 47.45 -29.90 63.18
N ARG A 241 46.42 -29.72 62.34
CA ARG A 241 45.99 -30.75 61.37
C ARG A 241 47.11 -31.10 60.38
N ALA A 242 47.82 -30.09 59.86
CA ALA A 242 48.95 -30.31 58.95
C ALA A 242 50.14 -31.02 59.62
N ARG A 243 50.36 -30.78 60.93
CA ARG A 243 51.38 -31.50 61.71
C ARG A 243 50.95 -32.94 61.98
N ALA A 244 49.70 -33.16 62.39
CA ALA A 244 49.14 -34.49 62.57
C ALA A 244 49.20 -35.32 61.27
N SER A 245 48.88 -34.71 60.12
CA SER A 245 49.03 -35.39 58.83
C SER A 245 50.48 -35.65 58.42
N ARG A 246 51.45 -34.90 58.96
CA ARG A 246 52.89 -35.11 58.70
C ARG A 246 53.48 -36.22 59.56
N ASP A 247 52.96 -36.39 60.77
CA ASP A 247 53.41 -37.41 61.73
C ASP A 247 52.68 -38.76 61.52
N LEU A 248 51.76 -38.85 60.55
CA LEU A 248 51.12 -40.10 60.10
C LEU A 248 51.98 -40.82 59.02
N PRO A 249 52.24 -42.14 59.13
CA PRO A 249 52.97 -42.89 58.12
C PRO A 249 52.19 -42.96 56.79
N PRO A 250 52.86 -42.92 55.63
CA PRO A 250 52.20 -42.95 54.32
C PRO A 250 51.65 -44.36 54.06
N GLY A 251 50.39 -44.57 54.44
CA GLY A 251 49.70 -45.86 54.33
C GLY A 251 48.51 -46.01 55.28
N ALA A 252 48.31 -45.09 56.22
CA ALA A 252 47.10 -45.04 57.03
C ALA A 252 45.97 -44.33 56.24
N GLU A 253 45.10 -45.09 55.59
CA GLU A 253 43.84 -44.56 55.09
C GLU A 253 42.97 -44.06 56.27
N PRO A 254 42.23 -42.95 56.11
CA PRO A 254 41.27 -42.53 57.12
C PRO A 254 40.20 -43.61 57.25
N ILE A 255 40.10 -44.22 58.43
CA ILE A 255 39.01 -45.14 58.75
C ILE A 255 37.73 -44.30 58.84
N ASP A 256 36.89 -44.40 57.82
CA ASP A 256 35.49 -44.00 57.92
C ASP A 256 34.82 -44.94 58.94
N SER A 257 34.68 -44.44 60.18
CA SER A 257 34.03 -45.17 61.25
C SER A 257 32.53 -45.19 60.98
N ASP A 258 32.08 -46.23 60.28
CA ASP A 258 30.68 -46.58 60.06
C ASP A 258 30.10 -47.16 61.36
N ASP A 259 29.58 -46.30 62.23
CA ASP A 259 28.86 -46.69 63.45
C ASP A 259 27.44 -47.15 63.10
N SER A 260 27.34 -48.43 62.74
CA SER A 260 26.08 -49.14 62.52
C SER A 260 25.37 -49.45 63.84
N GLY A 261 24.70 -48.45 64.40
CA GLY A 261 23.77 -48.60 65.54
C GLY A 261 22.32 -48.72 65.07
N GLY A 262 21.85 -49.95 64.86
CA GLY A 262 20.45 -50.24 64.50
C GLY A 262 19.46 -49.88 65.60
N GLY A 263 18.48 -49.04 65.26
CA GLY A 263 17.31 -48.72 66.10
C GLY A 263 16.04 -48.80 65.25
N ALA A 264 15.36 -49.94 65.33
CA ALA A 264 14.13 -50.24 64.61
C ALA A 264 12.98 -49.30 65.01
N SER A 265 12.28 -48.77 64.01
CA SER A 265 10.99 -48.10 64.15
C SER A 265 9.85 -49.10 64.42
N PRO A 266 8.79 -48.67 65.12
CA PRO A 266 7.45 -49.14 64.81
C PRO A 266 6.59 -47.97 64.30
N GLN A 267 6.16 -48.08 63.04
CA GLN A 267 5.12 -47.22 62.47
C GLN A 267 3.74 -47.77 62.82
N GLY A 268 2.80 -46.85 63.03
CA GLY A 268 1.39 -47.07 62.65
C GLY A 268 0.40 -46.96 63.79
N ALA A 269 -0.22 -45.79 63.94
CA ALA A 269 -1.63 -45.61 63.56
C ALA A 269 -2.10 -44.22 64.03
N GLY A 270 -2.41 -43.36 63.07
CA GLY A 270 -3.09 -42.10 63.31
C GLY A 270 -4.56 -42.34 63.62
N ALA A 271 -5.02 -41.77 64.73
CA ALA A 271 -6.42 -41.56 65.03
C ALA A 271 -6.65 -40.06 65.13
N GLY A 272 -7.48 -39.54 64.23
CA GLY A 272 -7.97 -38.17 64.27
C GLY A 272 -9.06 -38.01 65.33
N ALA A 273 -8.97 -36.90 66.07
CA ALA A 273 -10.07 -36.24 66.77
C ALA A 273 -9.58 -34.79 66.93
N GLY A 274 -10.26 -33.76 66.39
CA GLY A 274 -11.64 -33.45 66.71
C GLY A 274 -11.67 -32.56 67.96
N ALA A 275 -11.08 -31.36 67.88
CA ALA A 275 -11.11 -30.39 68.96
C ALA A 275 -12.39 -29.53 68.84
N GLY A 276 -13.37 -29.86 69.68
CA GLY A 276 -14.49 -29.00 70.03
C GLY A 276 -14.72 -29.08 71.53
N ALA A 277 -14.54 -27.95 72.23
CA ALA A 277 -15.10 -27.59 73.54
C ALA A 277 -14.51 -26.20 73.88
N GLU A 278 -15.29 -25.13 73.76
CA GLU A 278 -16.09 -24.56 74.85
C GLU A 278 -15.26 -23.92 75.99
N ALA A 279 -15.32 -22.60 76.03
CA ALA A 279 -15.31 -21.77 77.23
C ALA A 279 -16.00 -20.45 76.81
N GLY A 280 -17.00 -19.91 77.48
CA GLY A 280 -17.65 -20.23 78.74
C GLY A 280 -18.38 -18.95 79.18
N LEU A 281 -19.62 -19.14 79.65
CA LEU A 281 -20.44 -18.23 80.49
C LEU A 281 -20.69 -16.79 79.99
#